data_AF-A0A6P5AHK2-F1
#
_entry.id   AF-A0A6P5AHK2-F1
#
_cell.length_a   1.000
_cell.length_b   1.000
_cell.length_c   1.000
_cell.angle_alpha   90.00
_cell.angle_beta   90.00
_cell.angle_gamma   90.00
#
_symmetry.space_group_name_H-M   'P 1'
#
loop_
_entity.id
_entity.type
_entity.pdbx_description
1 polymer ?
#
loop_
_entity_poly.entity_id
_entity_poly.type
_entity_poly.pdbx_seq_one_letter_code
_entity_poly.pdbx_strand_id
1 'polypeptide(L)'
;MAGTVAKFAPYANLHDEFVVRQTSMEEEDLVLNLLDDESFAKRTQALDYLRGVVRKNGGRLVFHNRQALFNGLANLLQDSNWNVRHQCIQLISEMIPGFGPGLDTGMAAVLPNIVFNIGDTKVAIKKSAIQTVHLYLKHSMDRKLIFNALVKHGLENEDPRIGRETVVALPMMLTPEFAKEDLFPLTLALARKLQGRPDEDPKKILYSMDRIRSLVGDNKFEMWVSKFPSNLQQAYYNAYDTERNGYDTPKHDSVKSAKFDSPSREGREVDLNSSGHFNKDFPERYQTSARETNHVRPMVAHRLVSHDDGPYEFGIIPSHVMQQLVDQDDWRIRAQGIEQLKNIMASLRDATPLLPQLLPFISFLCNLLDDVNFKITTVTLEIFGLLVDKLNLGVKPYLKPIVSALTKRLGDLKFVIKQENLRVLMQLMNILSPKPILSHLYEGLDHKNSRVREETLNVIIASLLTFPTYEFDLGALCEIVAPTLADSKPRVRQAALEAFAVLAQSMGPGRLQPLVSAVDSVELGRDGDGVMAAVQARLARRQLPRLGTDGLVEYATPPPASARSRSSGCPDCHMADGLLNGM
;
A
#
# COMPACT_ATOMS: atom_id res chain seq x y z
N MET A 1 -7.93 0.95 73.71
CA MET A 1 -6.46 0.96 73.64
C MET A 1 -6.06 0.86 72.17
N ALA A 2 -5.39 1.90 71.67
CA ALA A 2 -4.80 1.94 70.34
C ALA A 2 -3.48 1.14 70.32
N GLY A 3 -3.10 0.62 69.15
CA GLY A 3 -1.85 -0.10 68.96
C GLY A 3 -1.63 -0.44 67.48
N THR A 4 -1.33 0.59 66.70
CA THR A 4 -0.88 0.56 65.31
C THR A 4 0.40 -0.28 65.14
N VAL A 5 0.44 -1.18 64.15
CA VAL A 5 1.71 -1.74 63.64
C VAL A 5 1.87 -1.34 62.19
N ALA A 6 2.99 -0.65 61.94
CA ALA A 6 3.33 0.07 60.73
C ALA A 6 3.70 -0.85 59.55
N LYS A 7 3.41 -0.35 58.35
CA LYS A 7 3.85 -0.86 57.05
C LYS A 7 5.37 -0.77 56.94
N PHE A 8 6.04 -1.87 56.61
CA PHE A 8 7.37 -1.86 56.01
C PHE A 8 7.21 -1.88 54.48
N ALA A 9 7.61 -0.80 53.83
CA ALA A 9 7.93 -0.79 52.41
C ALA A 9 9.41 -1.17 52.23
N PRO A 10 9.79 -2.02 51.27
CA PRO A 10 11.19 -2.35 51.06
C PRO A 10 11.91 -1.21 50.33
N TYR A 11 13.01 -0.75 50.91
CA TYR A 11 14.05 0.01 50.25
C TYR A 11 14.77 -0.89 49.24
N ALA A 12 14.26 -0.94 48.02
CA ALA A 12 14.93 -1.30 46.77
C ALA A 12 14.30 -0.37 45.72
N ASN A 13 14.97 0.43 44.90
CA ASN A 13 16.24 0.18 44.23
C ASN A 13 16.82 1.47 43.60
N LEU A 14 17.02 2.53 44.38
CA LEU A 14 17.53 3.81 43.85
C LEU A 14 18.98 3.73 43.36
N HIS A 15 19.79 2.83 43.91
CA HIS A 15 21.19 2.65 43.50
C HIS A 15 21.30 1.84 42.20
N ASP A 16 20.50 0.80 42.02
CA ASP A 16 20.43 0.05 40.75
C ASP A 16 19.86 0.89 39.62
N GLU A 17 18.84 1.73 39.86
CA GLU A 17 18.35 2.67 38.84
C GLU A 17 19.43 3.70 38.46
N PHE A 18 20.24 4.16 39.41
CA PHE A 18 21.32 5.11 39.14
C PHE A 18 22.44 4.48 38.32
N VAL A 19 22.84 3.25 38.65
CA VAL A 19 23.87 2.51 37.91
C VAL A 19 23.39 2.12 36.51
N VAL A 20 22.13 1.68 36.36
CA VAL A 20 21.52 1.39 35.04
C VAL A 20 21.36 2.66 34.19
N ARG A 21 21.06 3.82 34.81
CA ARG A 21 21.04 5.10 34.10
C ARG A 21 22.43 5.55 33.69
N GLN A 22 23.46 5.38 34.53
CA GLN A 22 24.83 5.73 34.16
C GLN A 22 25.36 4.86 33.01
N THR A 23 25.16 3.55 33.05
CA THR A 23 25.57 2.66 31.94
C THR A 23 24.78 2.92 30.65
N SER A 24 23.49 3.25 30.75
CA SER A 24 22.70 3.69 29.59
C SER A 24 23.18 5.01 28.98
N MET A 25 23.68 5.95 29.80
CA MET A 25 24.22 7.22 29.30
C MET A 25 25.59 7.04 28.62
N GLU A 26 26.46 6.18 29.15
CA GLU A 26 27.75 5.84 28.51
C GLU A 26 27.55 5.14 27.15
N GLU A 27 26.55 4.26 27.03
CA GLU A 27 26.17 3.64 25.76
C GLU A 27 25.61 4.68 24.76
N GLU A 28 24.82 5.65 25.22
CA GLU A 28 24.31 6.74 24.37
C GLU A 28 25.44 7.61 23.83
N ASP A 29 26.40 7.99 24.68
CA ASP A 29 27.56 8.79 24.27
C ASP A 29 28.45 8.04 23.27
N LEU A 30 28.63 6.72 23.46
CA LEU A 30 29.33 5.88 22.48
C LEU A 30 28.61 5.87 21.13
N VAL A 31 27.28 5.73 21.13
CA VAL A 31 26.49 5.76 19.90
C VAL A 31 26.59 7.13 19.22
N LEU A 32 26.50 8.24 19.96
CA LEU A 32 26.66 9.59 19.40
C LEU A 32 28.04 9.76 18.75
N ASN A 33 29.11 9.29 19.40
CA ASN A 33 30.45 9.32 18.84
C ASN A 33 30.57 8.48 17.55
N LEU A 34 29.90 7.34 17.48
CA LEU A 34 29.89 6.50 16.27
C LEU A 34 29.07 7.12 15.13
N LEU A 35 28.04 7.92 15.44
CA LEU A 35 27.27 8.67 14.44
C LEU A 35 28.11 9.78 13.79
N ASP A 36 29.06 10.38 14.52
CA ASP A 36 29.97 11.42 14.00
C ASP A 36 31.34 10.87 13.55
N ASP A 37 31.54 9.54 13.49
CA ASP A 37 32.81 8.93 13.10
C ASP A 37 33.14 9.21 11.61
N GLU A 38 34.42 9.41 11.27
CA GLU A 38 34.87 9.64 9.89
C GLU A 38 34.51 8.50 8.92
N SER A 39 34.45 7.27 9.43
CA SER A 39 34.11 6.07 8.64
C SER A 39 32.61 5.93 8.44
N PHE A 40 32.16 6.00 7.19
CA PHE A 40 30.76 5.77 6.84
C PHE A 40 30.27 4.38 7.28
N ALA A 41 31.16 3.38 7.38
CA ALA A 41 30.80 2.03 7.81
C ALA A 41 30.41 2.01 9.30
N LYS A 42 31.10 2.77 10.15
CA LYS A 42 30.77 2.90 11.57
C LYS A 42 29.49 3.71 11.78
N ARG A 43 29.29 4.79 11.01
CA ARG A 43 28.03 5.55 11.02
C ARG A 43 26.84 4.67 10.61
N THR A 44 27.02 3.86 9.57
CA THR A 44 26.03 2.85 9.13
C THR A 44 25.76 1.81 10.23
N GLN A 45 26.81 1.31 10.89
CA GLN A 45 26.67 0.36 12.00
C GLN A 45 25.89 0.96 13.19
N ALA A 46 26.15 2.22 13.54
CA ALA A 46 25.42 2.93 14.59
C ALA A 46 23.93 3.10 14.22
N LEU A 47 23.63 3.46 12.97
CA LEU A 47 22.26 3.54 12.46
C LEU A 47 21.55 2.18 12.49
N ASP A 48 22.21 1.10 12.07
CA ASP A 48 21.66 -0.25 12.09
C ASP A 48 21.40 -0.74 13.53
N TYR A 49 22.30 -0.41 14.46
CA TYR A 49 22.09 -0.66 15.89
C TYR A 49 20.84 0.09 16.40
N LEU A 50 20.74 1.40 16.17
CA LEU A 50 19.61 2.22 16.59
C LEU A 50 18.28 1.71 16.01
N ARG A 51 18.25 1.34 14.73
CA ARG A 51 17.07 0.73 14.11
C ARG A 51 16.72 -0.61 14.74
N GLY A 52 17.73 -1.42 15.06
CA GLY A 52 17.56 -2.65 15.82
C GLY A 52 16.89 -2.42 17.18
N VAL A 53 17.29 -1.36 17.90
CA VAL A 53 16.69 -0.95 19.17
C VAL A 53 15.24 -0.49 18.97
N VAL A 54 14.98 0.39 18.00
CA VAL A 54 13.63 0.89 17.69
C VAL A 54 12.68 -0.27 17.38
N ARG A 55 13.10 -1.23 16.55
CA ARG A 55 12.30 -2.40 16.17
C ARG A 55 12.04 -3.34 17.34
N LYS A 56 13.04 -3.59 18.20
CA LYS A 56 12.88 -4.41 19.41
C LYS A 56 11.91 -3.77 20.41
N ASN A 57 11.90 -2.44 20.48
CA ASN A 57 11.09 -1.68 21.44
C ASN A 57 9.77 -1.16 20.85
N GLY A 58 9.26 -1.79 19.78
CA GLY A 58 7.94 -1.46 19.21
C GLY A 58 7.83 -0.03 18.68
N GLY A 59 8.89 0.50 18.08
CA GLY A 59 8.95 1.86 17.52
C GLY A 59 9.44 2.92 18.50
N ARG A 60 9.77 2.56 19.75
CA ARG A 60 10.21 3.52 20.78
C ARG A 60 11.73 3.55 20.88
N LEU A 61 12.31 4.73 20.73
CA LEU A 61 13.71 4.99 21.07
C LEU A 61 13.77 5.74 22.40
N VAL A 62 14.22 5.07 23.45
CA VAL A 62 14.53 5.72 24.73
C VAL A 62 15.94 6.28 24.61
N PHE A 63 16.05 7.60 24.60
CA PHE A 63 17.31 8.32 24.54
C PHE A 63 17.21 9.51 25.51
N HIS A 64 18.16 9.63 26.44
CA HIS A 64 18.14 10.68 27.46
C HIS A 64 18.42 12.03 26.82
N ASN A 65 19.48 12.14 26.02
CA ASN A 65 19.83 13.36 25.32
C ASN A 65 19.21 13.43 23.91
N ARG A 66 17.88 13.61 23.86
CA ARG A 66 17.13 13.66 22.59
C ARG A 66 17.65 14.76 21.65
N GLN A 67 18.07 15.90 22.18
CA GLN A 67 18.57 17.00 21.36
C GLN A 67 19.87 16.63 20.64
N ALA A 68 20.83 16.02 21.35
CA ALA A 68 22.08 15.56 20.73
C ALA A 68 21.82 14.51 19.65
N LEU A 69 20.89 13.58 19.90
CA LEU A 69 20.48 12.60 18.90
C LEU A 69 19.95 13.29 17.64
N PHE A 70 18.98 14.19 17.74
CA PHE A 70 18.43 14.86 16.55
C PHE A 70 19.45 15.75 15.83
N ASN A 71 20.40 16.36 16.56
CA ASN A 71 21.50 17.09 15.94
C ASN A 71 22.42 16.14 15.15
N GLY A 72 22.78 15.00 15.73
CA GLY A 72 23.58 13.97 15.05
C GLY A 72 22.85 13.43 13.80
N LEU A 73 21.56 13.12 13.91
CA LEU A 73 20.74 12.72 12.77
C LEU A 73 20.66 13.83 11.71
N ALA A 74 20.58 15.10 12.11
CA ALA A 74 20.58 16.22 11.17
C ALA A 74 21.89 16.28 10.36
N ASN A 75 23.04 16.06 11.00
CA ASN A 75 24.34 15.96 10.33
C ASN A 75 24.38 14.78 9.34
N LEU A 76 23.88 13.61 9.77
CA LEU A 76 23.83 12.41 8.92
C LEU A 76 22.91 12.53 7.72
N LEU A 77 21.88 13.37 7.78
CA LEU A 77 21.04 13.67 6.62
C LEU A 77 21.79 14.49 5.55
N GLN A 78 22.95 15.07 5.87
CA GLN A 78 23.84 15.76 4.93
C GLN A 78 25.12 14.96 4.64
N ASP A 79 25.17 13.69 5.05
CA ASP A 79 26.35 12.84 4.87
C ASP A 79 26.78 12.75 3.40
N SER A 80 28.09 12.68 3.12
CA SER A 80 28.60 12.50 1.75
C SER A 80 28.17 11.16 1.15
N ASN A 81 28.01 10.12 1.97
CA ASN A 81 27.57 8.80 1.59
C ASN A 81 26.04 8.69 1.59
N TRP A 82 25.48 8.46 0.40
CA TRP A 82 24.05 8.29 0.19
C TRP A 82 23.43 7.16 1.04
N ASN A 83 24.16 6.08 1.32
CA ASN A 83 23.65 4.96 2.09
C ASN A 83 23.42 5.37 3.55
N VAL A 84 24.32 6.19 4.10
CA VAL A 84 24.18 6.74 5.46
C VAL A 84 22.96 7.66 5.51
N ARG A 85 22.81 8.58 4.54
CA ARG A 85 21.61 9.44 4.44
C ARG A 85 20.33 8.61 4.37
N HIS A 86 20.30 7.58 3.52
CA HIS A 86 19.13 6.70 3.36
C HIS A 86 18.79 5.95 4.64
N GLN A 87 19.77 5.35 5.32
CA GLN A 87 19.54 4.67 6.59
C GLN A 87 19.10 5.62 7.70
N CYS A 88 19.62 6.86 7.72
CA CYS A 88 19.20 7.90 8.65
C CYS A 88 17.72 8.27 8.43
N ILE A 89 17.29 8.46 7.17
CA ILE A 89 15.87 8.70 6.84
C ILE A 89 15.00 7.53 7.29
N GLN A 90 15.44 6.28 7.06
CA GLN A 90 14.71 5.09 7.50
C GLN A 90 14.57 5.02 9.03
N LEU A 91 15.64 5.31 9.77
CA LEU A 91 15.60 5.37 11.23
C LEU A 91 14.58 6.42 11.71
N ILE A 92 14.63 7.64 11.16
CA ILE A 92 13.66 8.70 11.51
C ILE A 92 12.23 8.25 11.21
N SER A 93 12.00 7.63 10.05
CA SER A 93 10.69 7.09 9.67
C SER A 93 10.17 6.05 10.66
N GLU A 94 11.03 5.13 11.11
CA GLU A 94 10.70 4.09 12.10
C GLU A 94 10.43 4.68 13.51
N MET A 95 11.04 5.83 13.83
CA MET A 95 10.86 6.51 15.12
C MET A 95 9.55 7.29 15.23
N ILE A 96 9.06 7.89 14.13
CA ILE A 96 7.91 8.83 14.15
C ILE A 96 6.68 8.26 14.89
N PRO A 97 6.17 7.04 14.59
CA PRO A 97 4.94 6.55 15.20
C PRO A 97 5.04 6.31 16.71
N GLY A 98 6.24 5.97 17.21
CA GLY A 98 6.49 5.60 18.60
C GLY A 98 7.14 6.70 19.45
N PHE A 99 7.48 7.85 18.88
CA PHE A 99 8.27 8.88 19.56
C PHE A 99 7.53 9.55 20.74
N GLY A 100 6.21 9.73 20.61
CA GLY A 100 5.38 10.36 21.64
C GLY A 100 5.54 11.88 21.74
N PRO A 101 5.24 12.48 22.92
CA PRO A 101 5.30 13.93 23.11
C PRO A 101 6.71 14.49 22.91
N GLY A 102 6.81 15.61 22.19
CA GLY A 102 8.09 16.25 21.85
C GLY A 102 8.68 15.84 20.49
N LEU A 103 7.94 15.06 19.69
CA LEU A 103 8.32 14.75 18.29
C LEU A 103 8.61 16.03 17.50
N ASP A 104 7.72 17.02 17.55
CA ASP A 104 7.87 18.25 16.75
C ASP A 104 9.12 19.06 17.12
N THR A 105 9.51 19.06 18.39
CA THR A 105 10.73 19.74 18.87
C THR A 105 12.00 19.11 18.28
N GLY A 106 12.07 17.78 18.26
CA GLY A 106 13.21 17.08 17.65
C GLY A 106 13.20 17.15 16.13
N MET A 107 12.02 16.95 15.53
CA MET A 107 11.83 16.98 14.08
C MET A 107 12.15 18.34 13.46
N ALA A 108 11.99 19.45 14.21
CA ALA A 108 12.36 20.78 13.74
C ALA A 108 13.84 20.88 13.29
N ALA A 109 14.74 20.14 13.92
CA ALA A 109 16.17 20.13 13.57
C ALA A 109 16.46 19.31 12.30
N VAL A 110 15.76 18.20 12.09
CA VAL A 110 16.01 17.27 10.97
C VAL A 110 15.18 17.57 9.73
N LEU A 111 13.99 18.16 9.89
CA LEU A 111 13.04 18.35 8.81
C LEU A 111 13.60 19.12 7.60
N PRO A 112 14.35 20.24 7.76
CA PRO A 112 14.98 20.92 6.62
C PRO A 112 15.85 19.99 5.78
N ASN A 113 16.60 19.09 6.44
CA ASN A 113 17.50 18.16 5.77
C ASN A 113 16.74 16.99 5.14
N ILE A 114 15.61 16.54 5.72
CA ILE A 114 14.73 15.56 5.07
C ILE A 114 14.15 16.16 3.79
N VAL A 115 13.66 17.41 3.84
CA VAL A 115 13.13 18.11 2.66
C VAL A 115 14.21 18.29 1.59
N PHE A 116 15.43 18.63 1.98
CA PHE A 116 16.58 18.71 1.07
C PHE A 116 16.80 17.39 0.31
N ASN A 117 16.69 16.24 1.00
CA ASN A 117 16.86 14.91 0.41
C ASN A 117 15.73 14.49 -0.56
N ILE A 118 14.63 15.25 -0.67
CA ILE A 118 13.62 15.05 -1.74
C ILE A 118 14.24 15.33 -3.12
N GLY A 119 15.22 16.24 -3.19
CA GLY A 119 15.94 16.57 -4.42
C GLY A 119 17.11 15.65 -4.78
N ASP A 120 17.29 14.53 -4.06
CA ASP A 120 18.42 13.62 -4.28
C ASP A 120 18.34 12.94 -5.67
N THR A 121 19.50 12.64 -6.27
CA THR A 121 19.53 11.96 -7.57
C THR A 121 19.06 10.51 -7.47
N LYS A 122 19.18 9.88 -6.29
CA LYS A 122 18.77 8.49 -6.05
C LYS A 122 17.31 8.41 -5.67
N VAL A 123 16.54 7.70 -6.49
CA VAL A 123 15.10 7.47 -6.30
C VAL A 123 14.78 6.87 -4.93
N ALA A 124 15.64 5.99 -4.40
CA ALA A 124 15.46 5.40 -3.07
C ALA A 124 15.42 6.48 -1.96
N ILE A 125 16.37 7.43 -1.98
CA ILE A 125 16.41 8.54 -1.01
C ILE A 125 15.19 9.43 -1.17
N LYS A 126 14.87 9.82 -2.41
CA LYS A 126 13.68 10.63 -2.70
C LYS A 126 12.41 10.01 -2.14
N LYS A 127 12.17 8.73 -2.46
CA LYS A 127 10.99 7.99 -2.01
C LYS A 127 10.94 7.92 -0.48
N SER A 128 12.05 7.59 0.17
CA SER A 128 12.11 7.53 1.64
C SER A 128 11.89 8.90 2.28
N ALA A 129 12.45 9.98 1.74
CA ALA A 129 12.25 11.34 2.24
C ALA A 129 10.77 11.73 2.12
N ILE A 130 10.16 11.51 0.95
CA ILE A 130 8.74 11.81 0.68
C ILE A 130 7.83 11.04 1.64
N GLN A 131 8.07 9.74 1.80
CA GLN A 131 7.31 8.88 2.71
C GLN A 131 7.47 9.32 4.17
N THR A 132 8.68 9.73 4.57
CA THR A 132 8.96 10.19 5.94
C THR A 132 8.29 11.52 6.24
N VAL A 133 8.30 12.47 5.30
CA VAL A 133 7.55 13.74 5.45
C VAL A 133 6.04 13.48 5.53
N HIS A 134 5.51 12.61 4.67
CA HIS A 134 4.09 12.21 4.73
C HIS A 134 3.74 11.54 6.07
N LEU A 135 4.58 10.62 6.55
CA LEU A 135 4.39 9.98 7.85
C LEU A 135 4.45 11.00 8.98
N TYR A 136 5.36 11.97 8.90
CA TYR A 136 5.44 13.03 9.89
C TYR A 136 4.18 13.91 9.89
N LEU A 137 3.63 14.27 8.72
CA LEU A 137 2.35 14.99 8.62
C LEU A 137 1.20 14.25 9.34
N LYS A 138 1.20 12.92 9.32
CA LYS A 138 0.18 12.09 9.99
C LYS A 138 0.26 12.14 11.52
N HIS A 139 1.48 12.18 12.06
CA HIS A 139 1.74 12.07 13.50
C HIS A 139 2.05 13.42 14.19
N SER A 140 2.29 14.49 13.43
CA SER A 140 2.60 15.81 13.96
C SER A 140 1.37 16.53 14.53
N MET A 141 1.58 17.27 15.62
CA MET A 141 0.60 18.19 16.18
C MET A 141 0.72 19.59 15.55
N ASP A 142 1.87 19.91 14.94
CA ASP A 142 2.13 21.17 14.24
C ASP A 142 2.40 20.94 12.74
N ARG A 143 1.33 20.63 12.00
CA ARG A 143 1.40 20.46 10.53
C ARG A 143 1.84 21.73 9.79
N LYS A 144 1.63 22.91 10.39
CA LYS A 144 2.03 24.20 9.80
C LYS A 144 3.55 24.31 9.72
N LEU A 145 4.27 23.84 10.73
CA LEU A 145 5.73 23.75 10.69
C LEU A 145 6.20 22.95 9.46
N ILE A 146 5.51 21.85 9.13
CA ILE A 146 5.86 21.00 8.00
C ILE A 146 5.58 21.67 6.66
N PHE A 147 4.42 22.30 6.50
CA PHE A 147 4.12 23.04 5.28
C PHE A 147 5.07 24.23 5.07
N ASN A 148 5.42 24.95 6.12
CA ASN A 148 6.40 26.03 6.06
C ASN A 148 7.79 25.53 5.67
N ALA A 149 8.20 24.37 6.17
CA ALA A 149 9.47 23.75 5.77
C ALA A 149 9.46 23.29 4.30
N LEU A 150 8.36 22.72 3.82
CA LEU A 150 8.18 22.35 2.40
C LEU A 150 8.24 23.57 1.48
N VAL A 151 7.69 24.71 1.89
CA VAL A 151 7.82 25.97 1.16
C VAL A 151 9.28 26.44 1.18
N LYS A 152 9.83 26.71 2.37
CA LYS A 152 11.13 27.36 2.54
C LYS A 152 12.31 26.52 2.06
N HIS A 153 12.33 25.24 2.40
CA HIS A 153 13.45 24.33 2.12
C HIS A 153 13.21 23.45 0.89
N GLY A 154 11.99 23.43 0.34
CA GLY A 154 11.62 22.65 -0.84
C GLY A 154 11.34 23.52 -2.05
N LEU A 155 10.12 24.08 -2.12
CA LEU A 155 9.62 24.82 -3.29
C LEU A 155 10.42 26.10 -3.61
N GLU A 156 10.83 26.83 -2.57
CA GLU A 156 11.59 28.09 -2.65
C GLU A 156 13.09 27.88 -2.37
N ASN A 157 13.58 26.64 -2.48
CA ASN A 157 15.00 26.34 -2.31
C ASN A 157 15.86 27.02 -3.40
N GLU A 158 17.08 27.40 -3.04
CA GLU A 158 18.06 27.97 -3.97
C GLU A 158 18.44 27.00 -5.11
N ASP A 159 18.51 25.70 -4.80
CA ASP A 159 18.74 24.64 -5.78
C ASP A 159 17.43 24.32 -6.54
N PRO A 160 17.36 24.62 -7.86
CA PRO A 160 16.16 24.40 -8.65
C PRO A 160 15.76 22.92 -8.76
N ARG A 161 16.70 21.98 -8.57
CA ARG A 161 16.39 20.54 -8.56
C ARG A 161 15.49 20.18 -7.39
N ILE A 162 15.80 20.71 -6.20
CA ILE A 162 15.02 20.47 -4.99
C ILE A 162 13.62 21.06 -5.16
N GLY A 163 13.52 22.28 -5.71
CA GLY A 163 12.24 22.90 -6.07
C GLY A 163 11.39 22.03 -6.99
N ARG A 164 11.96 21.53 -8.10
CA ARG A 164 11.26 20.67 -9.05
C ARG A 164 10.80 19.35 -8.46
N GLU A 165 11.66 18.66 -7.73
CA GLU A 165 11.32 17.37 -7.11
C GLU A 165 10.27 17.57 -6.00
N THR A 166 10.33 18.68 -5.26
CA THR A 166 9.32 19.02 -4.25
C THR A 166 7.95 19.25 -4.89
N VAL A 167 7.87 19.93 -6.04
CA VAL A 167 6.61 20.11 -6.79
C VAL A 167 5.98 18.73 -7.06
N VAL A 168 6.74 17.82 -7.68
CA VAL A 168 6.25 16.48 -8.03
C VAL A 168 5.93 15.62 -6.79
N ALA A 169 6.56 15.91 -5.64
CA ALA A 169 6.34 15.18 -4.41
C ALA A 169 5.03 15.54 -3.69
N LEU A 170 4.53 16.77 -3.82
CA LEU A 170 3.35 17.24 -3.10
C LEU A 170 2.10 16.35 -3.29
N PRO A 171 1.74 15.91 -4.51
CA PRO A 171 0.62 15.00 -4.71
C PRO A 171 0.70 13.67 -3.94
N MET A 172 1.92 13.18 -3.70
CA MET A 172 2.15 11.92 -2.96
C MET A 172 2.08 12.13 -1.45
N MET A 173 2.42 13.33 -0.96
CA MET A 173 2.36 13.65 0.47
C MET A 173 0.97 14.09 0.93
N LEU A 174 0.20 14.75 0.05
CA LEU A 174 -1.09 15.34 0.37
C LEU A 174 -2.23 14.35 0.06
N THR A 175 -2.54 13.50 1.04
CA THR A 175 -3.66 12.54 1.02
C THR A 175 -4.97 13.17 1.50
N PRO A 176 -6.14 12.54 1.24
CA PRO A 176 -7.48 13.06 1.59
C PRO A 176 -7.67 13.53 3.04
N GLU A 177 -6.95 12.94 3.98
CA GLU A 177 -7.00 13.30 5.41
C GLU A 177 -6.57 14.76 5.70
N PHE A 178 -5.82 15.39 4.80
CA PHE A 178 -5.36 16.78 4.93
C PHE A 178 -6.30 17.80 4.26
N ALA A 179 -7.49 17.40 3.80
CA ALA A 179 -8.45 18.29 3.13
C ALA A 179 -8.85 19.54 3.94
N LYS A 180 -8.83 19.42 5.28
CA LYS A 180 -9.22 20.50 6.20
C LYS A 180 -8.07 21.47 6.49
N GLU A 181 -6.84 21.11 6.18
CA GLU A 181 -5.66 21.94 6.47
C GLU A 181 -5.63 23.23 5.65
N ASP A 182 -4.82 24.17 6.12
CA ASP A 182 -4.51 25.40 5.38
C ASP A 182 -3.30 25.16 4.46
N LEU A 183 -3.58 24.86 3.20
CA LEU A 183 -2.58 24.62 2.15
C LEU A 183 -2.31 25.88 1.31
N PHE A 184 -2.81 27.04 1.74
CA PHE A 184 -2.56 28.32 1.08
C PHE A 184 -1.06 28.63 0.91
N PRO A 185 -0.18 28.43 1.93
CA PRO A 185 1.25 28.70 1.77
C PRO A 185 1.90 27.88 0.65
N LEU A 186 1.51 26.61 0.50
CA LEU A 186 2.00 25.74 -0.58
C LEU A 186 1.47 26.19 -1.94
N THR A 187 0.20 26.57 -2.01
CA THR A 187 -0.43 26.96 -3.27
C THR A 187 0.13 28.30 -3.76
N LEU A 188 0.38 29.24 -2.85
CA LEU A 188 1.04 30.51 -3.16
C LEU A 188 2.49 30.30 -3.63
N ALA A 189 3.24 29.41 -2.97
CA ALA A 189 4.59 29.06 -3.39
C ALA A 189 4.60 28.43 -4.79
N LEU A 190 3.68 27.50 -5.09
CA LEU A 190 3.51 26.94 -6.44
C LEU A 190 3.17 28.00 -7.48
N ALA A 191 2.31 28.97 -7.16
CA ALA A 191 2.00 30.07 -8.07
C ALA A 191 3.25 30.93 -8.36
N ARG A 192 4.13 31.15 -7.38
CA ARG A 192 5.41 31.85 -7.61
C ARG A 192 6.31 31.09 -8.58
N LYS A 193 6.27 29.76 -8.55
CA LYS A 193 7.01 28.89 -9.48
C LYS A 193 6.52 29.01 -10.92
N LEU A 194 5.24 29.32 -11.15
CA LEU A 194 4.72 29.58 -12.51
C LEU A 194 5.31 30.85 -13.16
N GLN A 195 5.79 31.80 -12.36
CA GLN A 195 6.54 32.97 -12.86
C GLN A 195 8.06 32.72 -12.95
N GLY A 196 8.49 31.51 -12.57
CA GLY A 196 9.87 31.18 -12.27
C GLY A 196 10.77 31.00 -13.50
N ARG A 197 11.89 30.33 -13.23
CA ARG A 197 12.98 30.10 -14.19
C ARG A 197 12.50 29.23 -15.38
N PRO A 198 13.08 29.39 -16.58
CA PRO A 198 12.64 28.69 -17.80
C PRO A 198 12.80 27.16 -17.76
N ASP A 199 13.49 26.62 -16.77
CA ASP A 199 13.68 25.18 -16.53
C ASP A 199 12.58 24.54 -15.67
N GLU A 200 11.58 25.32 -15.24
CA GLU A 200 10.41 24.81 -14.53
C GLU A 200 9.29 24.46 -15.51
N ASP A 201 8.77 23.24 -15.39
CA ASP A 201 7.70 22.71 -16.23
C ASP A 201 6.33 23.12 -15.67
N PRO A 202 5.60 24.05 -16.32
CA PRO A 202 4.31 24.54 -15.81
C PRO A 202 3.29 23.40 -15.62
N LYS A 203 3.38 22.31 -16.40
CA LYS A 203 2.47 21.17 -16.31
C LYS A 203 2.54 20.48 -14.95
N LYS A 204 3.75 20.29 -14.44
CA LYS A 204 3.98 19.63 -13.13
C LYS A 204 3.51 20.50 -11.98
N ILE A 205 3.69 21.82 -12.11
CA ILE A 205 3.22 22.80 -11.14
C ILE A 205 1.70 22.81 -11.11
N LEU A 206 1.05 22.92 -12.27
CA LEU A 206 -0.41 22.87 -12.41
C LEU A 206 -0.99 21.55 -11.92
N TYR A 207 -0.38 20.40 -12.24
CA TYR A 207 -0.81 19.09 -11.72
C TYR A 207 -0.81 19.06 -10.18
N SER A 208 0.20 19.66 -9.55
CA SER A 208 0.29 19.74 -8.09
C SER A 208 -0.75 20.68 -7.50
N MET A 209 -1.01 21.80 -8.17
CA MET A 209 -2.09 22.74 -7.82
C MET A 209 -3.47 22.11 -7.98
N ASP A 210 -3.71 21.35 -9.05
CA ASP A 210 -4.95 20.62 -9.30
C ASP A 210 -5.16 19.51 -8.26
N ARG A 211 -4.09 18.87 -7.80
CA ARG A 211 -4.19 17.91 -6.70
C ARG A 211 -4.65 18.61 -5.41
N ILE A 212 -4.09 19.78 -5.09
CA ILE A 212 -4.53 20.58 -3.94
C ILE A 212 -6.00 21.02 -4.14
N ARG A 213 -6.37 21.49 -5.32
CA ARG A 213 -7.76 21.85 -5.69
C ARG A 213 -8.73 20.69 -5.47
N SER A 214 -8.38 19.49 -5.94
CA SER A 214 -9.18 18.27 -5.75
C SER A 214 -9.34 17.88 -4.27
N LEU A 215 -8.34 18.23 -3.45
CA LEU A 215 -8.30 17.89 -2.03
C LEU A 215 -9.12 18.88 -1.18
N VAL A 216 -9.06 20.18 -1.48
CA VAL A 216 -9.73 21.24 -0.68
C VAL A 216 -11.07 21.67 -1.25
N GLY A 217 -11.38 21.28 -2.49
CA GLY A 217 -12.56 21.66 -3.25
C GLY A 217 -12.41 22.97 -4.02
N ASP A 218 -13.12 23.07 -5.15
CA ASP A 218 -13.04 24.20 -6.09
C ASP A 218 -13.27 25.55 -5.41
N ASN A 219 -14.33 25.69 -4.62
CA ASN A 219 -14.69 26.97 -3.99
C ASN A 219 -13.59 27.50 -3.06
N LYS A 220 -13.00 26.63 -2.25
CA LYS A 220 -11.94 27.02 -1.30
C LYS A 220 -10.65 27.36 -2.05
N PHE A 221 -10.34 26.61 -3.11
CA PHE A 221 -9.18 26.85 -3.95
C PHE A 221 -9.28 28.18 -4.73
N GLU A 222 -10.42 28.47 -5.36
CA GLU A 222 -10.62 29.75 -6.06
C GLU A 222 -10.58 30.96 -5.09
N MET A 223 -11.08 30.78 -3.85
CA MET A 223 -10.92 31.77 -2.79
C MET A 223 -9.44 32.00 -2.40
N TRP A 224 -8.59 30.99 -2.55
CA TRP A 224 -7.14 31.15 -2.37
C TRP A 224 -6.49 31.85 -3.56
N VAL A 225 -6.84 31.45 -4.79
CA VAL A 225 -6.31 32.07 -6.02
C VAL A 225 -6.66 33.56 -6.10
N SER A 226 -7.87 33.95 -5.71
CA SER A 226 -8.28 35.37 -5.63
C SER A 226 -7.51 36.20 -4.61
N LYS A 227 -6.84 35.58 -3.63
CA LYS A 227 -5.97 36.26 -2.66
C LYS A 227 -4.53 36.43 -3.17
N PHE A 228 -4.20 35.88 -4.34
CA PHE A 228 -2.87 36.04 -4.91
C PHE A 228 -2.65 37.48 -5.41
N PRO A 229 -1.40 37.98 -5.36
CA PRO A 229 -0.99 39.16 -6.12
C PRO A 229 -1.40 39.05 -7.60
N SER A 230 -1.81 40.17 -8.22
CA SER A 230 -2.38 40.19 -9.57
C SER A 230 -1.47 39.56 -10.63
N ASN A 231 -0.15 39.72 -10.50
CA ASN A 231 0.82 39.08 -11.38
C ASN A 231 0.78 37.54 -11.27
N LEU A 232 0.64 37.00 -10.06
CA LEU A 232 0.62 35.54 -9.82
C LEU A 232 -0.71 34.93 -10.27
N GLN A 233 -1.80 35.65 -10.08
CA GLN A 233 -3.11 35.27 -10.59
C GLN A 233 -3.11 35.20 -12.12
N GLN A 234 -2.55 36.20 -12.81
CA GLN A 234 -2.39 36.18 -14.27
C GLN A 234 -1.50 35.01 -14.73
N ALA A 235 -0.38 34.76 -14.05
CA ALA A 235 0.50 33.63 -14.38
C ALA A 235 -0.22 32.28 -14.24
N TYR A 236 -1.04 32.11 -13.20
CA TYR A 236 -1.87 30.91 -13.02
C TYR A 236 -2.87 30.73 -14.16
N TYR A 237 -3.71 31.73 -14.46
CA TYR A 237 -4.71 31.60 -15.52
C TYR A 237 -4.08 31.43 -16.91
N ASN A 238 -3.00 32.16 -17.21
CA ASN A 238 -2.27 32.01 -18.48
C ASN A 238 -1.73 30.58 -18.64
N ALA A 239 -1.10 30.03 -17.60
CA ALA A 239 -0.59 28.66 -17.64
C ALA A 239 -1.71 27.63 -17.75
N TYR A 240 -2.80 27.83 -17.01
CA TYR A 240 -3.97 26.95 -17.01
C TYR A 240 -4.66 26.91 -18.38
N ASP A 241 -4.85 28.08 -19.01
CA ASP A 241 -5.44 28.20 -20.34
C ASP A 241 -4.53 27.62 -21.42
N THR A 242 -3.21 27.81 -21.30
CA THR A 242 -2.24 27.24 -22.25
C THR A 242 -2.27 25.72 -22.24
N GLU A 243 -2.34 25.08 -21.07
CA GLU A 243 -2.44 23.62 -20.96
C GLU A 243 -3.78 23.07 -21.44
N ARG A 244 -4.87 23.81 -21.23
CA ARG A 244 -6.21 23.42 -21.67
C ARG A 244 -6.40 23.57 -23.19
N ASN A 245 -5.75 24.56 -23.80
CA ASN A 245 -5.86 24.86 -25.24
C ASN A 245 -4.77 24.20 -26.10
N GLY A 246 -3.85 23.43 -25.52
CA GLY A 246 -2.70 22.80 -26.19
C GLY A 246 -3.00 21.66 -27.20
N TYR A 247 -4.25 21.47 -27.60
CA TYR A 247 -4.67 20.53 -28.65
C TYR A 247 -5.59 21.18 -29.69
N ASP A 248 -5.26 22.38 -30.18
CA ASP A 248 -5.69 22.87 -31.51
C ASP A 248 -5.01 24.21 -31.81
N THR A 249 -3.82 24.18 -32.43
CA THR A 249 -3.36 25.30 -33.26
C THR A 249 -2.70 24.77 -34.52
N PRO A 250 -3.26 25.04 -35.72
CA PRO A 250 -2.55 24.89 -36.98
C PRO A 250 -1.36 25.86 -36.99
N LYS A 251 -0.23 25.41 -37.54
CA LYS A 251 0.85 26.30 -37.94
C LYS A 251 0.27 27.34 -38.90
N HIS A 252 0.12 28.58 -38.46
CA HIS A 252 -0.08 29.69 -39.36
C HIS A 252 1.28 30.28 -39.66
N ASP A 253 1.78 29.97 -40.86
CA ASP A 253 2.89 30.69 -41.44
C ASP A 253 2.55 32.18 -41.49
N SER A 254 3.52 32.95 -41.04
CA SER A 254 3.60 34.40 -41.12
C SER A 254 3.48 34.86 -42.57
N VAL A 255 2.39 35.56 -42.90
CA VAL A 255 2.35 36.44 -44.08
C VAL A 255 2.28 37.88 -43.61
N LYS A 256 3.26 38.63 -44.12
CA LYS A 256 3.55 40.03 -43.87
C LYS A 256 2.36 40.92 -44.17
N SER A 257 2.25 41.97 -43.35
CA SER A 257 1.42 43.14 -43.60
C SER A 257 1.68 43.77 -44.97
N ALA A 258 0.64 43.99 -45.76
CA ALA A 258 0.64 45.03 -46.77
C ALA A 258 -0.79 45.53 -47.05
N LYS A 259 -1.03 46.74 -46.55
CA LYS A 259 -1.83 47.84 -47.11
C LYS A 259 -3.28 47.60 -47.53
N PHE A 260 -4.14 48.26 -46.74
CA PHE A 260 -5.44 48.77 -47.11
C PHE A 260 -5.33 49.69 -48.34
N ASP A 261 -6.12 49.41 -49.38
CA ASP A 261 -6.74 50.40 -50.25
C ASP A 261 -7.98 49.75 -50.87
N SER A 262 -9.15 50.34 -50.64
CA SER A 262 -10.35 50.10 -51.45
C SER A 262 -10.50 51.31 -52.37
N PRO A 263 -10.96 51.15 -53.63
CA PRO A 263 -12.40 51.30 -53.82
C PRO A 263 -13.03 50.50 -54.98
N SER A 264 -14.31 50.17 -54.76
CA SER A 264 -15.43 50.28 -55.72
C SER A 264 -15.33 49.64 -57.11
N ARG A 265 -16.23 48.68 -57.41
CA ARG A 265 -17.35 48.85 -58.37
C ARG A 265 -18.04 47.53 -58.74
N GLU A 266 -19.37 47.64 -58.84
CA GLU A 266 -20.26 47.04 -59.85
C GLU A 266 -20.38 45.51 -59.96
N GLY A 267 -21.47 45.01 -59.39
CA GLY A 267 -22.56 44.34 -60.11
C GLY A 267 -22.25 43.23 -61.11
N ARG A 268 -22.79 42.03 -60.84
CA ARG A 268 -23.74 41.33 -61.72
C ARG A 268 -24.24 40.04 -61.06
N GLU A 269 -25.56 39.95 -60.93
CA GLU A 269 -26.32 38.70 -60.85
C GLU A 269 -26.02 37.84 -62.09
N VAL A 270 -25.90 36.52 -61.90
CA VAL A 270 -26.43 35.53 -62.84
C VAL A 270 -26.84 34.28 -62.02
N ASP A 271 -28.15 34.04 -61.97
CA ASP A 271 -28.77 32.77 -61.60
C ASP A 271 -28.31 31.62 -62.52
N LEU A 272 -28.42 30.37 -62.08
CA LEU A 272 -29.16 29.32 -62.82
C LEU A 272 -29.12 27.97 -62.08
N ASN A 273 -30.32 27.54 -61.71
CA ASN A 273 -30.71 26.16 -61.44
C ASN A 273 -30.38 25.22 -62.60
N SER A 274 -29.98 23.97 -62.31
CA SER A 274 -30.82 22.82 -62.67
C SER A 274 -30.26 21.48 -62.23
N SER A 275 -31.21 20.70 -61.72
CA SER A 275 -31.29 19.29 -61.40
C SER A 275 -31.02 18.33 -62.57
N GLY A 276 -30.58 17.11 -62.25
CA GLY A 276 -30.61 15.96 -63.16
C GLY A 276 -30.35 14.63 -62.44
N HIS A 277 -31.43 13.89 -62.15
CA HIS A 277 -31.41 12.47 -61.82
C HIS A 277 -30.96 11.63 -63.02
N PHE A 278 -30.21 10.55 -62.82
CA PHE A 278 -30.42 9.27 -63.53
C PHE A 278 -29.85 8.09 -62.74
N ASN A 279 -30.68 7.05 -62.66
CA ASN A 279 -30.48 5.77 -61.98
C ASN A 279 -29.97 4.75 -63.02
N LYS A 280 -29.19 3.73 -62.62
CA LYS A 280 -29.27 2.34 -63.14
C LYS A 280 -28.21 1.37 -62.57
N ASP A 281 -28.74 0.23 -62.10
CA ASP A 281 -28.31 -1.16 -62.27
C ASP A 281 -27.05 -1.75 -61.55
N PHE A 282 -27.34 -2.75 -60.69
CA PHE A 282 -26.48 -3.82 -60.09
C PHE A 282 -26.17 -4.95 -61.14
N PRO A 283 -25.31 -5.99 -60.93
CA PRO A 283 -24.99 -6.68 -59.66
C PRO A 283 -23.57 -7.33 -59.45
N GLU A 284 -23.41 -7.83 -58.21
CA GLU A 284 -22.70 -9.05 -57.76
C GLU A 284 -21.16 -9.16 -57.55
N ARG A 285 -20.84 -9.38 -56.25
CA ARG A 285 -20.03 -10.49 -55.64
C ARG A 285 -18.52 -10.36 -55.36
N TYR A 286 -18.23 -10.85 -54.14
CA TYR A 286 -16.99 -11.38 -53.54
C TYR A 286 -15.97 -10.46 -52.82
N GLN A 287 -16.08 -10.54 -51.49
CA GLN A 287 -15.05 -10.90 -50.51
C GLN A 287 -13.89 -9.94 -50.14
N THR A 288 -13.77 -9.83 -48.81
CA THR A 288 -12.57 -9.76 -47.95
C THR A 288 -11.86 -8.43 -47.69
N SER A 289 -12.03 -8.03 -46.42
CA SER A 289 -10.97 -7.73 -45.46
C SER A 289 -10.50 -6.29 -45.25
N ALA A 290 -10.49 -5.97 -43.96
CA ALA A 290 -9.47 -5.22 -43.23
C ALA A 290 -9.53 -3.68 -43.20
N ARG A 291 -9.77 -3.22 -41.96
CA ARG A 291 -9.11 -2.11 -41.25
C ARG A 291 -9.47 -0.69 -41.67
N GLU A 292 -10.39 -0.11 -40.92
CA GLU A 292 -10.39 1.33 -40.64
C GLU A 292 -10.45 1.59 -39.14
N THR A 293 -9.35 2.13 -38.65
CA THR A 293 -9.20 2.82 -37.37
C THR A 293 -9.99 4.12 -37.43
N ASN A 294 -11.00 4.29 -36.59
CA ASN A 294 -11.69 5.56 -36.42
C ASN A 294 -11.44 6.19 -35.05
N HIS A 295 -10.96 7.42 -35.14
CA HIS A 295 -10.75 8.38 -34.07
C HIS A 295 -12.02 8.67 -33.30
N VAL A 296 -11.93 8.73 -31.96
CA VAL A 296 -12.96 9.29 -31.10
C VAL A 296 -12.41 10.56 -30.46
N ARG A 297 -12.95 11.72 -30.87
CA ARG A 297 -12.86 12.98 -30.11
C ARG A 297 -13.92 12.95 -28.98
N PRO A 298 -13.67 13.60 -27.83
CA PRO A 298 -14.56 13.58 -26.68
C PRO A 298 -15.68 14.63 -26.81
N MET A 299 -16.92 14.27 -26.44
CA MET A 299 -17.99 15.22 -26.20
C MET A 299 -18.45 15.13 -24.74
N VAL A 300 -18.50 16.29 -24.11
CA VAL A 300 -18.97 16.53 -22.74
C VAL A 300 -20.50 16.40 -22.68
N ALA A 301 -20.95 15.92 -21.53
CA ALA A 301 -22.30 15.54 -21.14
C ALA A 301 -23.42 16.54 -21.50
N HIS A 302 -24.47 16.01 -22.15
CA HIS A 302 -25.84 15.96 -21.61
C HIS A 302 -26.74 15.32 -22.67
N ARG A 303 -26.94 14.00 -22.58
CA ARG A 303 -28.12 13.35 -23.17
C ARG A 303 -28.33 12.02 -22.47
N LEU A 304 -29.50 11.86 -21.87
CA LEU A 304 -30.05 10.58 -21.47
C LEU A 304 -30.00 9.67 -22.70
N VAL A 305 -29.03 8.75 -22.73
CA VAL A 305 -28.99 7.73 -23.76
C VAL A 305 -29.70 6.52 -23.18
N SER A 306 -30.98 6.40 -23.50
CA SER A 306 -31.72 5.14 -23.44
C SER A 306 -31.01 4.15 -24.37
N HIS A 307 -30.11 3.35 -23.81
CA HIS A 307 -29.77 2.05 -24.39
C HIS A 307 -30.69 1.02 -23.73
N ASP A 308 -31.18 0.13 -24.56
CA ASP A 308 -32.05 -0.99 -24.25
C ASP A 308 -31.31 -1.98 -23.32
N ASP A 309 -31.27 -1.69 -22.02
CA ASP A 309 -30.75 -2.59 -21.01
C ASP A 309 -31.83 -3.60 -20.65
N GLY A 310 -31.64 -4.86 -21.05
CA GLY A 310 -32.39 -5.98 -20.49
C GLY A 310 -32.32 -6.01 -18.95
N PRO A 311 -33.09 -6.89 -18.28
CA PRO A 311 -33.24 -6.86 -16.82
C PRO A 311 -31.88 -6.88 -16.10
N TYR A 312 -31.73 -6.04 -15.07
CA TYR A 312 -30.55 -6.04 -14.21
C TYR A 312 -30.68 -7.15 -13.16
N GLU A 313 -29.66 -7.98 -13.05
CA GLU A 313 -29.51 -8.98 -11.99
C GLU A 313 -28.77 -8.37 -10.80
N PHE A 314 -29.14 -8.78 -9.58
CA PHE A 314 -28.62 -8.19 -8.33
C PHE A 314 -28.76 -6.66 -8.24
N GLY A 315 -29.63 -6.06 -9.06
CA GLY A 315 -29.92 -4.62 -9.11
C GLY A 315 -28.95 -3.78 -9.95
N ILE A 316 -27.75 -4.27 -10.27
CA ILE A 316 -26.71 -3.49 -10.97
C ILE A 316 -25.96 -4.23 -12.07
N ILE A 317 -26.15 -5.54 -12.21
CA ILE A 317 -25.39 -6.35 -13.16
C ILE A 317 -26.24 -6.57 -14.41
N PRO A 318 -25.81 -6.10 -15.59
CA PRO A 318 -26.59 -6.31 -16.81
C PRO A 318 -26.77 -7.81 -17.13
N SER A 319 -27.97 -8.20 -17.60
CA SER A 319 -28.29 -9.60 -17.95
C SER A 319 -27.26 -10.27 -18.85
N HIS A 320 -26.70 -9.55 -19.84
CA HIS A 320 -25.71 -10.12 -20.75
C HIS A 320 -24.39 -10.50 -20.04
N VAL A 321 -23.98 -9.75 -19.00
CA VAL A 321 -22.80 -10.10 -18.19
C VAL A 321 -23.08 -11.37 -17.40
N MET A 322 -24.29 -11.52 -16.86
CA MET A 322 -24.69 -12.74 -16.15
C MET A 322 -24.72 -13.95 -17.08
N GLN A 323 -25.26 -13.81 -18.28
CA GLN A 323 -25.26 -14.88 -19.29
C GLN A 323 -23.83 -15.33 -19.64
N GLN A 324 -22.89 -14.38 -19.77
CA GLN A 324 -21.49 -14.70 -19.99
C GLN A 324 -20.87 -15.47 -18.82
N LEU A 325 -21.21 -15.12 -17.59
CA LEU A 325 -20.67 -15.74 -16.38
C LEU A 325 -21.15 -17.18 -16.15
N VAL A 326 -22.37 -17.50 -16.60
CA VAL A 326 -22.96 -18.84 -16.45
C VAL A 326 -22.73 -19.73 -17.67
N ASP A 327 -22.04 -19.25 -18.70
CA ASP A 327 -21.71 -20.00 -19.90
C ASP A 327 -20.92 -21.27 -19.55
N GLN A 328 -21.44 -22.45 -19.89
CA GLN A 328 -20.83 -23.72 -19.51
C GLN A 328 -19.76 -24.20 -20.49
N ASP A 329 -19.78 -23.70 -21.73
CA ASP A 329 -19.04 -24.27 -22.85
C ASP A 329 -17.72 -23.52 -23.11
N ASP A 330 -17.69 -22.18 -22.97
CA ASP A 330 -16.51 -21.36 -23.22
C ASP A 330 -16.06 -20.56 -21.99
N TRP A 331 -14.97 -21.03 -21.38
CA TRP A 331 -14.33 -20.33 -20.26
C TRP A 331 -13.85 -18.92 -20.65
N ARG A 332 -13.58 -18.63 -21.93
CA ARG A 332 -13.17 -17.30 -22.38
C ARG A 332 -14.31 -16.29 -22.29
N ILE A 333 -15.53 -16.74 -22.57
CA ILE A 333 -16.74 -15.95 -22.39
C ILE A 333 -16.94 -15.66 -20.90
N ARG A 334 -16.82 -16.68 -20.04
CA ARG A 334 -16.82 -16.46 -18.58
C ARG A 334 -15.72 -15.51 -18.12
N ALA A 335 -14.52 -15.63 -18.69
CA ALA A 335 -13.38 -14.77 -18.37
C ALA A 335 -13.60 -13.31 -18.80
N GLN A 336 -14.35 -13.07 -19.87
CA GLN A 336 -14.78 -11.73 -20.25
C GLN A 336 -15.89 -11.22 -19.31
N GLY A 337 -16.86 -12.05 -18.98
CA GLY A 337 -17.94 -11.72 -18.05
C GLY A 337 -17.44 -11.34 -16.66
N ILE A 338 -16.45 -12.06 -16.12
CA ILE A 338 -15.91 -11.77 -14.78
C ILE A 338 -15.11 -10.48 -14.72
N GLU A 339 -14.40 -10.13 -15.81
CA GLU A 339 -13.69 -8.84 -15.90
C GLU A 339 -14.68 -7.68 -16.01
N GLN A 340 -15.77 -7.85 -16.76
CA GLN A 340 -16.85 -6.87 -16.80
C GLN A 340 -17.51 -6.69 -15.43
N LEU A 341 -17.80 -7.79 -14.72
CA LEU A 341 -18.33 -7.73 -13.36
C LEU A 341 -17.38 -6.98 -12.43
N LYS A 342 -16.07 -7.27 -12.50
CA LYS A 342 -15.06 -6.54 -11.72
C LYS A 342 -15.06 -5.04 -12.04
N ASN A 343 -15.15 -4.66 -13.31
CA ASN A 343 -15.20 -3.25 -13.70
C ASN A 343 -16.46 -2.54 -13.19
N ILE A 344 -17.61 -3.21 -13.27
CA ILE A 344 -18.88 -2.71 -12.69
C ILE A 344 -18.68 -2.48 -11.20
N MET A 345 -18.20 -3.49 -10.46
CA MET A 345 -17.91 -3.38 -9.04
C MET A 345 -16.94 -2.24 -8.74
N ALA A 346 -15.83 -2.12 -9.48
CA ALA A 346 -14.84 -1.07 -9.28
C ALA A 346 -15.43 0.34 -9.44
N SER A 347 -16.35 0.52 -10.38
CA SER A 347 -17.00 1.81 -10.66
C SER A 347 -17.99 2.28 -9.57
N LEU A 348 -18.47 1.37 -8.71
CA LEU A 348 -19.38 1.71 -7.63
C LEU A 348 -18.70 2.59 -6.58
N ARG A 349 -19.39 3.61 -6.07
CA ARG A 349 -18.89 4.41 -4.93
C ARG A 349 -18.99 3.64 -3.61
N ASP A 350 -20.08 2.91 -3.40
CA ASP A 350 -20.36 2.11 -2.22
C ASP A 350 -21.21 0.88 -2.59
N ALA A 351 -21.49 0.01 -1.61
CA ALA A 351 -22.27 -1.22 -1.82
C ALA A 351 -23.79 -1.03 -1.71
N THR A 352 -24.29 0.22 -1.55
CA THR A 352 -25.73 0.52 -1.39
C THR A 352 -26.62 -0.12 -2.47
N PRO A 353 -26.26 -0.06 -3.77
CA PRO A 353 -27.07 -0.64 -4.82
C PRO A 353 -27.25 -2.17 -4.72
N LEU A 354 -26.30 -2.86 -4.07
CA LEU A 354 -26.32 -4.32 -3.89
C LEU A 354 -27.08 -4.76 -2.64
N LEU A 355 -27.28 -3.88 -1.65
CA LEU A 355 -27.83 -4.26 -0.33
C LEU A 355 -29.12 -5.10 -0.40
N PRO A 356 -30.10 -4.82 -1.26
CA PRO A 356 -31.33 -5.62 -1.34
C PRO A 356 -31.09 -7.08 -1.76
N GLN A 357 -30.04 -7.34 -2.54
CA GLN A 357 -29.72 -8.65 -3.11
C GLN A 357 -28.33 -9.14 -2.71
N LEU A 358 -27.76 -8.59 -1.63
CA LEU A 358 -26.36 -8.78 -1.28
C LEU A 358 -26.03 -10.23 -0.90
N LEU A 359 -26.90 -10.90 -0.14
CA LEU A 359 -26.67 -12.29 0.25
C LEU A 359 -26.72 -13.25 -0.96
N PRO A 360 -27.73 -13.19 -1.86
CA PRO A 360 -27.69 -13.89 -3.14
C PRO A 360 -26.43 -13.59 -3.97
N PHE A 361 -26.01 -12.32 -4.02
CA PHE A 361 -24.81 -11.92 -4.74
C PHE A 361 -23.53 -12.53 -4.15
N ILE A 362 -23.38 -12.52 -2.81
CA ILE A 362 -22.28 -13.18 -2.12
C ILE A 362 -22.29 -14.69 -2.42
N SER A 363 -23.46 -15.33 -2.38
CA SER A 363 -23.57 -16.75 -2.74
C SER A 363 -23.16 -17.02 -4.18
N PHE A 364 -23.51 -16.13 -5.10
CA PHE A 364 -23.09 -16.21 -6.50
C PHE A 364 -21.56 -16.10 -6.64
N LEU A 365 -20.93 -15.12 -5.97
CA LEU A 365 -19.47 -15.01 -5.94
C LEU A 365 -18.80 -16.24 -5.32
N CYS A 366 -19.37 -16.81 -4.25
CA CYS A 366 -18.86 -18.05 -3.66
C CYS A 366 -18.87 -19.20 -4.68
N ASN A 367 -19.89 -19.33 -5.52
CA ASN A 367 -19.95 -20.36 -6.56
C ASN A 367 -18.90 -20.15 -7.66
N LEU A 368 -18.60 -18.89 -8.02
CA LEU A 368 -17.57 -18.57 -9.00
C LEU A 368 -16.15 -18.92 -8.51
N LEU A 369 -15.92 -19.00 -7.20
CA LEU A 369 -14.66 -19.50 -6.65
C LEU A 369 -14.41 -20.99 -6.93
N ASP A 370 -15.44 -21.75 -7.28
CA ASP A 370 -15.36 -23.17 -7.62
C ASP A 370 -15.19 -23.42 -9.13
N ASP A 371 -15.04 -22.37 -9.95
CA ASP A 371 -14.77 -22.52 -11.38
C ASP A 371 -13.46 -23.28 -11.65
N VAL A 372 -13.48 -24.12 -12.68
CA VAL A 372 -12.32 -24.91 -13.14
C VAL A 372 -11.18 -24.00 -13.62
N ASN A 373 -11.54 -22.84 -14.20
CA ASN A 373 -10.58 -21.88 -14.69
C ASN A 373 -10.13 -20.91 -13.60
N PHE A 374 -8.84 -20.97 -13.28
CA PHE A 374 -8.24 -20.17 -12.22
C PHE A 374 -8.33 -18.67 -12.42
N LYS A 375 -8.49 -18.19 -13.67
CA LYS A 375 -8.68 -16.76 -13.93
C LYS A 375 -9.99 -16.29 -13.33
N ILE A 376 -11.06 -17.08 -13.45
CA ILE A 376 -12.37 -16.76 -12.84
C ILE A 376 -12.22 -16.70 -11.32
N THR A 377 -11.59 -17.71 -10.71
CA THR A 377 -11.33 -17.73 -9.26
C THR A 377 -10.53 -16.51 -8.80
N THR A 378 -9.46 -16.15 -9.52
CA THR A 378 -8.58 -15.03 -9.18
C THR A 378 -9.34 -13.71 -9.23
N VAL A 379 -10.03 -13.43 -10.35
CA VAL A 379 -10.80 -12.19 -10.52
C VAL A 379 -11.97 -12.14 -9.53
N THR A 380 -12.56 -13.29 -9.18
CA THR A 380 -13.60 -13.37 -8.14
C THR A 380 -13.07 -12.99 -6.76
N LEU A 381 -11.85 -13.41 -6.40
CA LEU A 381 -11.21 -12.96 -5.14
C LEU A 381 -10.94 -11.44 -5.15
N GLU A 382 -10.55 -10.88 -6.29
CA GLU A 382 -10.42 -9.43 -6.44
C GLU A 382 -11.76 -8.72 -6.26
N ILE A 383 -12.85 -9.27 -6.81
CA ILE A 383 -14.22 -8.78 -6.61
C ILE A 383 -14.63 -8.87 -5.14
N PHE A 384 -14.30 -9.95 -4.42
CA PHE A 384 -14.49 -10.03 -2.98
C PHE A 384 -13.76 -8.91 -2.25
N GLY A 385 -12.51 -8.59 -2.63
CA GLY A 385 -11.77 -7.46 -2.08
C GLY A 385 -12.47 -6.11 -2.31
N LEU A 386 -13.01 -5.88 -3.51
CA LEU A 386 -13.79 -4.67 -3.82
C LEU A 386 -15.10 -4.61 -3.02
N LEU A 387 -15.78 -5.74 -2.87
CA LEU A 387 -17.03 -5.83 -2.12
C LEU A 387 -16.81 -5.55 -0.63
N VAL A 388 -15.76 -6.15 -0.05
CA VAL A 388 -15.36 -5.94 1.35
C VAL A 388 -15.00 -4.47 1.59
N ASP A 389 -14.26 -3.84 0.67
CA ASP A 389 -13.90 -2.42 0.76
C ASP A 389 -15.13 -1.52 0.80
N LYS A 390 -16.09 -1.76 -0.11
CA LYS A 390 -17.30 -0.95 -0.27
C LYS A 390 -18.34 -1.17 0.83
N LEU A 391 -18.38 -2.37 1.41
CA LEU A 391 -19.24 -2.67 2.56
C LEU A 391 -18.64 -2.13 3.87
N ASN A 392 -17.31 -2.12 3.99
CA ASN A 392 -16.59 -1.77 5.20
C ASN A 392 -17.18 -2.54 6.42
N LEU A 393 -17.51 -1.87 7.53
CA LEU A 393 -18.13 -2.50 8.71
C LEU A 393 -19.45 -3.24 8.39
N GLY A 394 -20.13 -2.90 7.30
CA GLY A 394 -21.35 -3.56 6.82
C GLY A 394 -21.14 -5.01 6.36
N VAL A 395 -19.90 -5.49 6.22
CA VAL A 395 -19.59 -6.88 5.90
C VAL A 395 -19.86 -7.85 7.06
N LYS A 396 -19.92 -7.33 8.31
CA LYS A 396 -20.02 -8.12 9.55
C LYS A 396 -21.13 -9.20 9.54
N PRO A 397 -22.37 -8.94 9.06
CA PRO A 397 -23.44 -9.94 9.03
C PRO A 397 -23.16 -11.12 8.08
N TYR A 398 -22.22 -10.95 7.14
CA TYR A 398 -21.93 -11.91 6.06
C TYR A 398 -20.60 -12.61 6.24
N LEU A 399 -19.94 -12.46 7.40
CA LEU A 399 -18.61 -13.03 7.64
C LEU A 399 -18.56 -14.54 7.46
N LYS A 400 -19.51 -15.28 8.04
CA LYS A 400 -19.50 -16.75 7.99
C LYS A 400 -19.45 -17.30 6.56
N PRO A 401 -20.36 -16.94 5.63
CA PRO A 401 -20.31 -17.45 4.27
C PRO A 401 -19.05 -16.99 3.51
N ILE A 402 -18.62 -15.73 3.71
CA ILE A 402 -17.41 -15.20 3.04
C ILE A 402 -16.17 -15.95 3.52
N VAL A 403 -15.90 -15.98 4.83
CA VAL A 403 -14.70 -16.61 5.39
C VAL A 403 -14.69 -18.10 5.07
N SER A 404 -15.83 -18.80 5.16
CA SER A 404 -15.90 -20.23 4.79
C SER A 404 -15.51 -20.48 3.32
N ALA A 405 -15.94 -19.62 2.40
CA ALA A 405 -15.56 -19.73 0.99
C ALA A 405 -14.07 -19.46 0.77
N LEU A 406 -13.51 -18.44 1.42
CA LEU A 406 -12.07 -18.12 1.36
C LEU A 406 -11.23 -19.26 1.97
N THR A 407 -11.64 -19.85 3.09
CA THR A 407 -10.96 -20.99 3.73
C THR A 407 -10.84 -22.18 2.78
N LYS A 408 -11.88 -22.51 2.01
CA LYS A 408 -11.83 -23.58 1.01
C LYS A 408 -10.76 -23.34 -0.07
N ARG A 409 -10.51 -22.07 -0.41
CA ARG A 409 -9.52 -21.68 -1.43
C ARG A 409 -8.08 -21.60 -0.93
N LEU A 410 -7.84 -21.68 0.38
CA LEU A 410 -6.48 -21.67 0.93
C LEU A 410 -5.62 -22.83 0.39
N GLY A 411 -6.22 -23.96 0.06
CA GLY A 411 -5.51 -25.15 -0.44
C GLY A 411 -5.08 -25.11 -1.91
N ASP A 412 -5.29 -24.00 -2.63
CA ASP A 412 -4.90 -23.87 -4.05
C ASP A 412 -3.38 -23.94 -4.23
N LEU A 413 -2.90 -24.42 -5.38
CA LEU A 413 -1.47 -24.49 -5.70
C LEU A 413 -0.95 -23.23 -6.41
N LYS A 414 -1.85 -22.47 -7.04
CA LYS A 414 -1.46 -21.28 -7.80
C LYS A 414 -1.19 -20.13 -6.85
N PHE A 415 0.02 -19.62 -6.95
CA PHE A 415 0.51 -18.52 -6.13
C PHE A 415 -0.43 -17.30 -6.13
N VAL A 416 -0.91 -16.89 -7.31
CA VAL A 416 -1.80 -15.73 -7.46
C VAL A 416 -3.10 -15.87 -6.67
N ILE A 417 -3.68 -17.08 -6.63
CA ILE A 417 -4.90 -17.35 -5.84
C ILE A 417 -4.59 -17.29 -4.35
N LYS A 418 -3.49 -17.88 -3.90
CA LYS A 418 -3.08 -17.83 -2.49
C LYS A 418 -2.88 -16.38 -2.02
N GLN A 419 -2.17 -15.60 -2.82
CA GLN A 419 -1.87 -14.20 -2.54
C GLN A 419 -3.15 -13.37 -2.42
N GLU A 420 -4.03 -13.42 -3.43
CA GLU A 420 -5.28 -12.66 -3.41
C GLU A 420 -6.20 -13.11 -2.28
N ASN A 421 -6.29 -14.41 -2.01
CA ASN A 421 -7.11 -14.93 -0.93
C ASN A 421 -6.63 -14.44 0.44
N LEU A 422 -5.32 -14.47 0.69
CA LEU A 422 -4.74 -13.91 1.91
C LEU A 422 -4.97 -12.40 1.99
N ARG A 423 -4.83 -11.66 0.88
CA ARG A 423 -5.09 -10.22 0.83
C ARG A 423 -6.52 -9.89 1.31
N VAL A 424 -7.52 -10.63 0.83
CA VAL A 424 -8.93 -10.44 1.25
C VAL A 424 -9.13 -10.77 2.73
N LEU A 425 -8.55 -11.85 3.24
CA LEU A 425 -8.61 -12.21 4.66
C LEU A 425 -7.97 -11.12 5.55
N MET A 426 -6.79 -10.63 5.16
CA MET A 426 -6.11 -9.54 5.88
C MET A 426 -6.89 -8.22 5.79
N GLN A 427 -7.56 -7.94 4.67
CA GLN A 427 -8.44 -6.79 4.53
C GLN A 427 -9.64 -6.86 5.49
N LEU A 428 -10.29 -8.03 5.59
CA LEU A 428 -11.36 -8.26 6.57
C LEU A 428 -10.89 -8.03 8.01
N MET A 429 -9.69 -8.52 8.37
CA MET A 429 -9.11 -8.32 9.70
C MET A 429 -8.78 -6.85 9.97
N ASN A 430 -8.31 -6.09 8.97
CA ASN A 430 -8.10 -4.64 9.12
C ASN A 430 -9.39 -3.87 9.40
N ILE A 431 -10.53 -4.32 8.88
CA ILE A 431 -11.83 -3.67 9.06
C ILE A 431 -12.48 -4.05 10.40
N LEU A 432 -12.42 -5.33 10.79
CA LEU A 432 -13.20 -5.86 11.92
C LEU A 432 -12.35 -6.39 13.10
N SER A 433 -11.03 -6.21 13.08
CA SER A 433 -10.02 -6.90 13.92
C SER A 433 -9.88 -8.41 13.60
N PRO A 434 -8.76 -9.07 13.93
CA PRO A 434 -8.54 -10.49 13.64
C PRO A 434 -9.53 -11.46 14.29
N LYS A 435 -9.92 -11.20 15.55
CA LYS A 435 -10.71 -12.14 16.37
C LYS A 435 -11.98 -12.70 15.69
N PRO A 436 -12.89 -11.88 15.12
CA PRO A 436 -14.10 -12.38 14.46
C PRO A 436 -13.84 -13.11 13.13
N ILE A 437 -12.71 -12.86 12.46
CA ILE A 437 -12.35 -13.58 11.23
C ILE A 437 -11.79 -14.94 11.63
N LEU A 438 -10.86 -14.94 12.59
CA LEU A 438 -10.20 -16.15 13.07
C LEU A 438 -11.20 -17.16 13.66
N SER A 439 -12.24 -16.70 14.37
CA SER A 439 -13.27 -17.60 14.91
C SER A 439 -13.98 -18.44 13.85
N HIS A 440 -14.09 -17.95 12.62
CA HIS A 440 -14.65 -18.70 11.48
C HIS A 440 -13.57 -19.46 10.70
N LEU A 441 -12.33 -18.97 10.74
CA LEU A 441 -11.19 -19.56 10.04
C LEU A 441 -10.69 -20.85 10.72
N TYR A 442 -10.86 -20.99 12.04
CA TYR A 442 -10.38 -22.15 12.80
C TYR A 442 -10.91 -23.50 12.28
N GLU A 443 -12.10 -23.53 11.67
CA GLU A 443 -12.63 -24.74 11.00
C GLU A 443 -11.68 -25.26 9.89
N GLY A 444 -10.82 -24.40 9.34
CA GLY A 444 -9.78 -24.76 8.37
C GLY A 444 -8.65 -25.64 8.95
N LEU A 445 -8.44 -25.62 10.27
CA LEU A 445 -7.41 -26.43 10.94
C LEU A 445 -7.78 -27.92 11.01
N ASP A 446 -9.07 -28.27 10.91
CA ASP A 446 -9.56 -29.65 10.89
C ASP A 446 -9.94 -30.13 9.47
N HIS A 447 -9.58 -29.36 8.45
CA HIS A 447 -10.00 -29.63 7.08
C HIS A 447 -9.35 -30.90 6.51
N LYS A 448 -10.11 -31.69 5.71
CA LYS A 448 -9.62 -32.95 5.10
C LYS A 448 -8.37 -32.74 4.22
N ASN A 449 -8.33 -31.65 3.47
CA ASN A 449 -7.17 -31.26 2.67
C ASN A 449 -6.09 -30.63 3.57
N SER A 450 -4.94 -31.31 3.70
CA SER A 450 -3.82 -30.85 4.53
C SER A 450 -3.24 -29.50 4.11
N ARG A 451 -3.38 -29.12 2.84
CA ARG A 451 -2.95 -27.80 2.37
C ARG A 451 -3.80 -26.68 2.96
N VAL A 452 -5.10 -26.91 3.14
CA VAL A 452 -5.98 -25.94 3.80
C VAL A 452 -5.55 -25.77 5.25
N ARG A 453 -5.23 -26.87 5.96
CA ARG A 453 -4.73 -26.82 7.34
C ARG A 453 -3.41 -26.04 7.45
N GLU A 454 -2.44 -26.36 6.58
CA GLU A 454 -1.14 -25.67 6.48
C GLU A 454 -1.32 -24.17 6.24
N GLU A 455 -2.12 -23.79 5.25
CA GLU A 455 -2.31 -22.38 4.90
C GLU A 455 -3.19 -21.64 5.91
N THR A 456 -4.08 -22.34 6.63
CA THR A 456 -4.82 -21.76 7.76
C THR A 456 -3.85 -21.33 8.87
N LEU A 457 -2.85 -22.16 9.17
CA LEU A 457 -1.77 -21.80 10.11
C LEU A 457 -0.96 -20.61 9.59
N ASN A 458 -0.68 -20.55 8.29
CA ASN A 458 0.01 -19.40 7.68
C ASN A 458 -0.81 -18.11 7.79
N VAL A 459 -2.13 -18.16 7.61
CA VAL A 459 -2.99 -16.98 7.84
C VAL A 459 -2.94 -16.55 9.32
N ILE A 460 -2.96 -17.50 10.26
CA ILE A 460 -2.80 -17.19 11.70
C ILE A 460 -1.45 -16.52 11.96
N ILE A 461 -0.35 -17.08 11.44
CA ILE A 461 0.99 -16.48 11.54
C ILE A 461 1.00 -15.06 10.96
N ALA A 462 0.47 -14.89 9.75
CA ALA A 462 0.43 -13.58 9.10
C ALA A 462 -0.38 -12.56 9.91
N SER A 463 -1.50 -12.99 10.51
CA SER A 463 -2.30 -12.15 11.38
C SER A 463 -1.52 -11.71 12.62
N LEU A 464 -0.81 -12.63 13.30
CA LEU A 464 -0.01 -12.33 14.49
C LEU A 464 1.19 -11.43 14.20
N LEU A 465 1.76 -11.51 13.00
CA LEU A 465 2.87 -10.66 12.55
C LEU A 465 2.41 -9.26 12.10
N THR A 466 1.12 -9.09 11.79
CA THR A 466 0.57 -7.84 11.24
C THR A 466 -0.16 -7.02 12.29
N PHE A 467 -0.96 -7.65 13.15
CA PHE A 467 -1.86 -6.97 14.07
C PHE A 467 -1.32 -6.91 15.51
N PRO A 468 -1.66 -5.87 16.28
CA PRO A 468 -1.24 -5.77 17.67
C PRO A 468 -1.72 -6.94 18.54
N THR A 469 -0.88 -7.36 19.48
CA THR A 469 -1.12 -8.55 20.32
C THR A 469 -2.41 -8.48 21.17
N TYR A 470 -2.86 -7.28 21.55
CA TYR A 470 -4.07 -7.13 22.37
C TYR A 470 -5.37 -7.47 21.63
N GLU A 471 -5.32 -7.62 20.29
CA GLU A 471 -6.48 -8.05 19.49
C GLU A 471 -6.67 -9.57 19.48
N PHE A 472 -5.78 -10.30 20.13
CA PHE A 472 -5.77 -11.76 20.20
C PHE A 472 -5.95 -12.25 21.63
N ASP A 473 -6.66 -13.38 21.76
CA ASP A 473 -6.58 -14.21 22.96
C ASP A 473 -5.51 -15.27 22.72
N LEU A 474 -4.27 -14.96 23.13
CA LEU A 474 -3.12 -15.83 22.85
C LEU A 474 -3.22 -17.20 23.55
N GLY A 475 -3.87 -17.27 24.72
CA GLY A 475 -4.05 -18.51 25.45
C GLY A 475 -5.00 -19.44 24.70
N ALA A 476 -6.19 -18.95 24.36
CA ALA A 476 -7.15 -19.70 23.55
C ALA A 476 -6.57 -20.09 22.18
N LEU A 477 -5.80 -19.19 21.55
CA LEU A 477 -5.16 -19.47 20.27
C LEU A 477 -4.11 -20.60 20.38
N CYS A 478 -3.37 -20.69 21.49
CA CYS A 478 -2.48 -21.83 21.73
C CYS A 478 -3.26 -23.14 21.80
N GLU A 479 -4.37 -23.20 22.53
CA GLU A 479 -5.21 -24.40 22.64
C GLU A 479 -5.79 -24.83 21.28
N ILE A 480 -6.21 -23.86 20.46
CA ILE A 480 -6.77 -24.12 19.12
C ILE A 480 -5.71 -24.63 18.15
N VAL A 481 -4.49 -24.10 18.20
CA VAL A 481 -3.41 -24.44 17.26
C VAL A 481 -2.66 -25.71 17.68
N ALA A 482 -2.56 -26.00 18.99
CA ALA A 482 -1.78 -27.11 19.53
C ALA A 482 -2.01 -28.46 18.85
N PRO A 483 -3.25 -28.91 18.57
CA PRO A 483 -3.50 -30.21 17.93
C PRO A 483 -2.77 -30.39 16.59
N THR A 484 -2.52 -29.30 15.85
CA THR A 484 -1.83 -29.34 14.55
C THR A 484 -0.33 -29.64 14.66
N LEU A 485 0.26 -29.56 15.86
CA LEU A 485 1.63 -30.01 16.12
C LEU A 485 1.80 -31.52 15.93
N ALA A 486 0.74 -32.30 16.16
CA ALA A 486 0.69 -33.75 15.96
C ALA A 486 0.05 -34.14 14.62
N ASP A 487 -0.09 -33.22 13.66
CA ASP A 487 -0.73 -33.52 12.38
C ASP A 487 0.00 -34.64 11.61
N SER A 488 -0.77 -35.52 10.97
CA SER A 488 -0.26 -36.58 10.08
C SER A 488 0.75 -36.11 9.01
N LYS A 489 0.67 -34.84 8.55
CA LYS A 489 1.48 -34.28 7.47
C LYS A 489 2.60 -33.39 8.01
N PRO A 490 3.87 -33.67 7.63
CA PRO A 490 5.02 -32.91 8.12
C PRO A 490 4.97 -31.40 7.85
N ARG A 491 4.40 -30.97 6.72
CA ARG A 491 4.28 -29.53 6.40
C ARG A 491 3.34 -28.79 7.34
N VAL A 492 2.24 -29.43 7.76
CA VAL A 492 1.31 -28.86 8.73
C VAL A 492 1.99 -28.74 10.10
N ARG A 493 2.72 -29.79 10.53
CA ARG A 493 3.51 -29.74 11.77
C ARG A 493 4.57 -28.63 11.74
N GLN A 494 5.24 -28.43 10.61
CA GLN A 494 6.19 -27.32 10.45
C GLN A 494 5.50 -25.97 10.58
N ALA A 495 4.36 -25.77 9.89
CA ALA A 495 3.56 -24.54 10.01
C ALA A 495 3.12 -24.29 11.46
N ALA A 496 2.73 -25.35 12.18
CA ALA A 496 2.36 -25.27 13.59
C ALA A 496 3.55 -24.82 14.46
N LEU A 497 4.75 -25.38 14.24
CA LEU A 497 5.97 -24.96 14.94
C LEU A 497 6.30 -23.48 14.68
N GLU A 498 6.11 -22.99 13.45
CA GLU A 498 6.26 -21.57 13.13
C GLU A 498 5.21 -20.69 13.85
N ALA A 499 3.95 -21.14 13.90
CA ALA A 499 2.89 -20.46 14.65
C ALA A 499 3.23 -20.38 16.16
N PHE A 500 3.72 -21.46 16.76
CA PHE A 500 4.15 -21.48 18.15
C PHE A 500 5.36 -20.58 18.42
N ALA A 501 6.28 -20.44 17.46
CA ALA A 501 7.37 -19.48 17.58
C ALA A 501 6.87 -18.03 17.64
N VAL A 502 5.89 -17.69 16.81
CA VAL A 502 5.27 -16.35 16.82
C VAL A 502 4.42 -16.14 18.07
N LEU A 503 3.64 -17.14 18.50
CA LEU A 503 2.85 -17.07 19.74
C LEU A 503 3.74 -16.84 20.97
N ALA A 504 4.85 -17.58 21.09
CA ALA A 504 5.81 -17.39 22.17
C ALA A 504 6.41 -15.97 22.17
N GLN A 505 6.75 -15.44 20.99
CA GLN A 505 7.24 -14.07 20.85
C GLN A 505 6.17 -13.05 21.28
N SER A 506 4.92 -13.23 20.85
CA SER A 506 3.81 -12.34 21.17
C SER A 506 3.48 -12.33 22.68
N MET A 507 3.63 -13.46 23.37
CA MET A 507 3.44 -13.53 24.83
C MET A 507 4.56 -12.83 25.60
N GLY A 508 5.80 -12.88 25.10
CA GLY A 508 6.99 -12.34 25.77
C GLY A 508 7.55 -13.25 26.87
N PRO A 509 8.77 -12.94 27.37
CA PRO A 509 9.44 -13.78 28.35
C PRO A 509 8.65 -13.81 29.67
N GLY A 510 8.46 -15.01 30.23
CA GLY A 510 7.79 -15.22 31.51
C GLY A 510 6.27 -15.44 31.46
N ARG A 511 5.62 -15.32 30.29
CA ARG A 511 4.16 -15.56 30.12
C ARG A 511 3.82 -16.78 29.28
N LEU A 512 4.74 -17.74 29.17
CA LEU A 512 4.61 -18.92 28.30
C LEU A 512 3.73 -20.04 28.87
N GLN A 513 3.17 -19.89 30.07
CA GLN A 513 2.36 -20.93 30.72
C GLN A 513 1.19 -21.45 29.85
N PRO A 514 0.37 -20.59 29.20
CA PRO A 514 -0.71 -21.07 28.33
C PRO A 514 -0.18 -21.88 27.14
N LEU A 515 0.97 -21.48 26.59
CA LEU A 515 1.62 -22.19 25.50
C LEU A 515 2.10 -23.57 25.96
N VAL A 516 2.80 -23.64 27.09
CA VAL A 516 3.31 -24.90 27.66
C VAL A 516 2.16 -25.85 27.96
N SER A 517 1.09 -25.37 28.63
CA SER A 517 -0.10 -26.16 28.94
C SER A 517 -0.79 -26.73 27.70
N ALA A 518 -0.89 -25.94 26.62
CA ALA A 518 -1.48 -26.42 25.37
C ALA A 518 -0.61 -27.50 24.69
N VAL A 519 0.71 -27.34 24.73
CA VAL A 519 1.66 -28.33 24.17
C VAL A 519 1.65 -29.62 24.99
N ASP A 520 1.67 -29.53 26.32
CA ASP A 520 1.58 -30.68 27.23
C ASP A 520 0.32 -31.51 26.98
N SER A 521 -0.80 -30.84 26.70
CA SER A 521 -2.08 -31.51 26.39
C SER A 521 -2.00 -32.38 25.13
N VAL A 522 -1.16 -31.98 24.16
CA VAL A 522 -0.93 -32.74 22.93
C VAL A 522 0.07 -33.87 23.16
N GLU A 523 1.14 -33.61 23.91
CA GLU A 523 2.18 -34.59 24.26
C GLU A 523 1.60 -35.82 24.96
N LEU A 524 0.63 -35.62 25.86
CA LEU A 524 -0.07 -36.69 26.57
C LEU A 524 -1.03 -37.50 25.67
N GLY A 525 -1.24 -37.08 24.42
CA GLY A 525 -2.04 -37.77 23.42
C GLY A 525 -1.30 -38.94 22.76
N ARG A 526 -2.05 -39.80 22.05
CA ARG A 526 -1.50 -41.03 21.42
C ARG A 526 -0.43 -40.79 20.37
N ASP A 527 -0.47 -39.65 19.68
CA ASP A 527 0.42 -39.29 18.57
C ASP A 527 1.31 -38.07 18.91
N GLY A 528 1.39 -37.70 20.19
CA GLY A 528 2.03 -36.48 20.67
C GLY A 528 3.48 -36.62 21.12
N ASP A 529 4.04 -37.83 21.11
CA ASP A 529 5.39 -38.08 21.65
C ASP A 529 6.47 -37.23 20.96
N GLY A 530 7.22 -36.46 21.74
CA GLY A 530 8.30 -35.59 21.29
C GLY A 530 7.87 -34.21 20.77
N VAL A 531 6.58 -33.85 20.85
CA VAL A 531 6.07 -32.54 20.42
C VAL A 531 6.66 -31.41 21.27
N MET A 532 6.74 -31.57 22.59
CA MET A 532 7.34 -30.60 23.51
C MET A 532 8.81 -30.35 23.16
N ALA A 533 9.57 -31.40 22.91
CA ALA A 533 10.97 -31.30 22.49
C ALA A 533 11.10 -30.55 21.15
N ALA A 534 10.21 -30.82 20.19
CA ALA A 534 10.19 -30.13 18.91
C ALA A 534 9.86 -28.63 19.05
N VAL A 535 8.89 -28.27 19.90
CA VAL A 535 8.55 -26.87 20.20
C VAL A 535 9.73 -26.17 20.88
N GLN A 536 10.32 -26.76 21.92
CA GLN A 536 11.49 -26.20 22.60
C GLN A 536 12.66 -25.98 21.64
N ALA A 537 12.96 -26.97 20.79
CA ALA A 537 14.00 -26.88 19.77
C ALA A 537 13.69 -25.76 18.77
N ARG A 538 12.43 -25.57 18.38
CA ARG A 538 12.02 -24.48 17.49
C ARG A 538 12.19 -23.11 18.16
N LEU A 539 11.77 -22.96 19.42
CA LEU A 539 11.88 -21.70 20.16
C LEU A 539 13.35 -21.30 20.41
N ALA A 540 14.22 -22.28 20.67
CA ALA A 540 15.64 -22.06 20.91
C ALA A 540 16.39 -21.40 19.73
N ARG A 541 15.89 -21.53 18.49
CA ARG A 541 16.51 -20.94 17.29
C ARG A 541 16.45 -19.40 17.26
N ARG A 542 15.55 -18.77 18.02
CA ARG A 542 15.39 -17.30 18.10
C ARG A 542 15.24 -16.59 16.74
N GLN A 543 14.72 -17.30 15.75
CA GLN A 543 14.37 -16.77 14.44
C GLN A 543 12.87 -16.95 14.23
N LEU A 544 12.21 -15.92 13.73
CA LEU A 544 10.76 -15.92 13.49
C LEU A 544 10.49 -15.97 11.98
N PRO A 545 9.35 -16.56 11.58
CA PRO A 545 8.88 -16.40 10.22
C PRO A 545 8.63 -14.92 9.91
N ARG A 546 8.65 -14.58 8.62
CA ARG A 546 8.46 -13.21 8.14
C ARG A 546 7.38 -13.18 7.07
N LEU A 547 6.86 -11.99 6.81
CA LEU A 547 6.00 -11.76 5.65
C LEU A 547 6.87 -11.32 4.47
N GLY A 548 6.75 -12.03 3.35
CA GLY A 548 7.35 -11.65 2.08
C GLY A 548 6.71 -10.39 1.52
N THR A 549 7.29 -9.84 0.44
CA THR A 549 6.73 -8.67 -0.26
C THR A 549 5.37 -8.95 -0.89
N ASP A 550 5.06 -10.22 -1.11
CA ASP A 550 3.80 -10.75 -1.60
C ASP A 550 2.74 -10.91 -0.50
N GLY A 551 3.11 -10.73 0.77
CA GLY A 551 2.26 -10.92 1.94
C GLY A 551 2.20 -12.36 2.45
N LEU A 552 2.86 -13.33 1.79
CA LEU A 552 2.87 -14.72 2.22
C LEU A 552 3.91 -14.96 3.34
N VAL A 553 3.73 -16.03 4.10
CA VAL A 553 4.62 -16.38 5.21
C VAL A 553 5.86 -17.11 4.71
N GLU A 554 7.03 -16.57 5.02
CA GLU A 554 8.33 -17.17 4.78
C GLU A 554 8.89 -17.74 6.08
N TYR A 555 9.18 -19.05 6.09
CA TYR A 555 9.68 -19.74 7.28
C TYR A 555 11.17 -19.48 7.48
N ALA A 556 11.57 -19.30 8.74
CA ALA A 556 12.97 -19.08 9.08
C ALA A 556 13.85 -20.32 8.87
N THR A 557 13.27 -21.52 9.02
CA THR A 557 13.99 -22.78 8.82
C THR A 557 13.51 -23.52 7.56
N PRO A 558 14.41 -23.92 6.65
CA PRO A 558 14.03 -24.77 5.53
C PRO A 558 13.54 -26.14 6.03
N PRO A 559 12.63 -26.80 5.31
CA PRO A 559 12.11 -28.11 5.71
C PRO A 559 13.24 -29.15 5.77
N PRO A 560 13.17 -30.15 6.68
CA PRO A 560 14.18 -31.19 6.80
C PRO A 560 14.39 -31.94 5.48
N ALA A 561 15.64 -32.33 5.23
CA ALA A 561 16.13 -32.84 3.94
C ALA A 561 15.38 -34.07 3.37
N SER A 562 14.65 -34.81 4.21
CA SER A 562 13.80 -35.94 3.81
C SER A 562 12.57 -35.56 2.97
N ALA A 563 12.21 -34.28 2.87
CA ALA A 563 11.10 -33.79 2.05
C ALA A 563 11.52 -33.36 0.62
N ARG A 564 12.82 -33.35 0.29
CA ARG A 564 13.31 -32.90 -1.03
C ARG A 564 13.14 -33.92 -2.15
N SER A 565 12.81 -35.18 -1.86
CA SER A 565 12.88 -36.26 -2.87
C SER A 565 11.69 -36.38 -3.83
N ARG A 566 10.67 -35.50 -3.80
CA ARG A 566 9.47 -35.69 -4.66
C ARG A 566 8.84 -34.45 -5.31
N SER A 567 9.51 -33.30 -5.39
CA SER A 567 8.97 -32.19 -6.20
C SER A 567 10.05 -31.28 -6.77
N SER A 568 10.70 -31.72 -7.84
CA SER A 568 11.29 -30.89 -8.90
C SER A 568 11.95 -31.80 -9.94
N GLY A 569 11.13 -32.37 -10.82
CA GLY A 569 11.59 -32.97 -12.06
C GLY A 569 11.23 -32.03 -13.21
N CYS A 570 12.14 -31.14 -13.57
CA CYS A 570 12.24 -30.56 -14.92
C CYS A 570 13.66 -30.03 -15.09
N PRO A 571 14.54 -30.78 -15.78
CA PRO A 571 15.77 -30.25 -16.33
C PRO A 571 15.51 -29.87 -17.79
N ASP A 572 15.55 -28.58 -18.12
CA ASP A 572 15.77 -28.14 -19.50
C ASP A 572 16.44 -26.77 -19.52
N CYS A 573 17.76 -26.79 -19.44
CA CYS A 573 18.63 -25.83 -20.09
C CYS A 573 20.01 -26.47 -20.31
N HIS A 574 20.05 -27.48 -21.18
CA HIS A 574 21.26 -27.78 -21.96
C HIS A 574 21.18 -26.97 -23.26
N MET A 575 22.14 -26.07 -23.46
CA MET A 575 22.82 -25.77 -24.74
C MET A 575 23.70 -24.53 -24.54
N ALA A 576 24.94 -24.74 -24.11
CA ALA A 576 26.10 -23.93 -24.47
C ALA A 576 27.36 -24.66 -23.95
N ASP A 577 27.71 -25.77 -24.59
CA ASP A 577 29.07 -26.32 -24.53
C ASP A 577 29.94 -25.59 -25.54
N GLY A 578 31.14 -25.22 -25.13
CA GLY A 578 32.27 -25.12 -26.06
C GLY A 578 33.24 -23.97 -25.83
N LEU A 579 34.48 -24.36 -25.50
CA LEU A 579 35.75 -23.66 -25.71
C LEU A 579 36.21 -22.70 -24.59
N LEU A 580 37.09 -23.19 -23.71
CA LEU A 580 38.54 -23.03 -23.90
C LEU A 580 39.32 -23.74 -22.78
N ASN A 581 39.99 -24.84 -23.15
CA ASN A 581 41.20 -25.31 -22.48
C ASN A 581 42.34 -24.34 -22.79
N GLY A 582 43.18 -24.04 -21.80
CA GLY A 582 44.45 -23.36 -22.06
C GLY A 582 45.22 -22.97 -20.80
N MET A 583 46.14 -23.87 -20.41
CA MET A 583 47.29 -23.74 -19.49
C MET A 583 47.05 -23.96 -17.99
#